data_AF-A0A2H3DWN7-F1
#
_entry.id   AF-A0A2H3DWN7-F1
#
_cell.length_a   1.000
_cell.length_b   1.000
_cell.length_c   1.000
_cell.angle_alpha   90.00
_cell.angle_beta   90.00
_cell.angle_gamma   90.00
#
_symmetry.space_group_name_H-M   'P 1'
#
loop_
_entity.id
_entity.type
_entity.pdbx_description
1 polymer ?
#
loop_
_entity_poly.entity_id
_entity_poly.type
_entity_poly.pdbx_seq_one_letter_code
_entity_poly.pdbx_strand_id
1 'polypeptide(L)'
;MMFSVLLYILPALALSALASAQVFASPTPGQTLSSTEPFNLTWVSGTYFEENSLNITVLLTRSPFTSTLSGVILVQGLVSPDAGIKTYSAQLLPQYFYGANITGAFDVVILQTYLAYAHFNDAIDVYTQTVNFV
;
A
#
# COMPACT_ATOMS: atom_id res chain seq x y z
N MET A 1 -10.59 62.76 -14.09
CA MET A 1 -11.46 61.94 -13.23
C MET A 1 -10.93 60.52 -13.24
N MET A 2 -10.73 59.98 -12.04
CA MET A 2 -10.08 58.72 -11.70
C MET A 2 -11.14 57.62 -11.67
N PHE A 3 -10.88 56.46 -12.27
CA PHE A 3 -11.54 55.20 -11.88
C PHE A 3 -10.54 54.05 -12.04
N SER A 4 -9.80 53.82 -10.96
CA SER A 4 -8.99 52.62 -10.75
C SER A 4 -9.93 51.47 -10.43
N VAL A 5 -10.08 50.49 -11.34
CA VAL A 5 -10.74 49.24 -11.01
C VAL A 5 -9.68 48.31 -10.41
N LEU A 6 -9.73 48.21 -9.09
CA LEU A 6 -8.98 47.23 -8.31
C LEU A 6 -9.45 45.83 -8.73
N LEU A 7 -8.67 45.14 -9.55
CA LEU A 7 -8.93 43.75 -9.89
C LEU A 7 -8.59 42.92 -8.64
N TYR A 8 -9.61 42.57 -7.85
CA TYR A 8 -9.48 41.65 -6.73
C TYR A 8 -9.02 40.29 -7.28
N ILE A 9 -7.74 39.99 -7.06
CA ILE A 9 -7.19 38.66 -7.27
C ILE A 9 -7.82 37.77 -6.19
N LEU A 10 -8.87 37.03 -6.53
CA LEU A 10 -9.25 35.87 -5.71
C LEU A 10 -8.01 34.95 -5.69
N PRO A 11 -7.45 34.59 -4.53
CA PRO A 11 -6.66 33.39 -4.47
C PRO A 11 -7.66 32.27 -4.73
N ALA A 12 -7.69 31.76 -5.96
CA ALA A 12 -8.24 30.46 -6.22
C ALA A 12 -7.51 29.54 -5.23
N LEU A 13 -8.22 29.08 -4.19
CA LEU A 13 -7.76 27.94 -3.41
C LEU A 13 -7.56 26.84 -4.45
N ALA A 14 -6.30 26.65 -4.84
CA ALA A 14 -5.88 25.43 -5.48
C ALA A 14 -6.17 24.36 -4.44
N LEU A 15 -7.36 23.74 -4.58
CA LEU A 15 -7.63 22.45 -4.02
C LEU A 15 -6.72 21.50 -4.79
N SER A 16 -5.43 21.54 -4.46
CA SER A 16 -4.51 20.48 -4.79
C SER A 16 -5.14 19.25 -4.15
N ALA A 17 -5.82 18.45 -4.97
CA ALA A 17 -6.13 17.09 -4.62
C ALA A 17 -4.81 16.51 -4.10
N LEU A 18 -4.73 16.28 -2.80
CA LEU A 18 -3.67 15.48 -2.22
C LEU A 18 -3.87 14.11 -2.87
N ALA A 19 -3.19 13.87 -3.99
CA ALA A 19 -2.89 12.52 -4.42
C ALA A 19 -2.15 11.93 -3.23
N SER A 20 -2.88 11.21 -2.38
CA SER A 20 -2.28 10.49 -1.27
C SER A 20 -1.27 9.56 -1.93
N ALA A 21 0.02 9.72 -1.64
CA ALA A 21 1.00 8.76 -2.11
C ALA A 21 0.62 7.39 -1.51
N GLN A 22 0.79 6.30 -2.26
CA GLN A 22 0.62 4.97 -1.69
C GLN A 22 1.68 4.78 -0.61
N VAL A 23 1.27 4.40 0.59
CA VAL A 23 2.17 4.40 1.76
C VAL A 23 1.91 3.18 2.65
N PHE A 24 3.00 2.52 3.03
CA PHE A 24 3.02 1.64 4.20
C PHE A 24 3.04 2.50 5.46
N ALA A 25 1.90 2.57 6.16
CA ALA A 25 1.85 3.17 7.49
C ALA A 25 2.40 2.19 8.54
N SER A 26 2.20 0.88 8.32
CA SER A 26 2.84 -0.20 9.06
C SER A 26 2.94 -1.45 8.18
N PRO A 27 4.06 -2.20 8.20
CA PRO A 27 5.28 -1.90 8.93
C PRO A 27 6.07 -0.74 8.32
N THR A 28 6.96 -0.12 9.08
CA THR A 28 7.86 0.95 8.59
C THR A 28 9.14 0.37 7.98
N PRO A 29 9.87 1.13 7.14
CA PRO A 29 11.12 0.66 6.55
C PRO A 29 12.15 0.17 7.56
N GLY A 30 12.59 -1.08 7.37
CA GLY A 30 13.60 -1.73 8.21
C GLY A 30 13.09 -2.14 9.59
N GLN A 31 11.78 -2.02 9.87
CA GLN A 31 11.21 -2.34 11.17
C GLN A 31 11.56 -3.77 11.59
N THR A 32 11.97 -3.93 12.84
CA THR A 32 12.16 -5.24 13.46
C THR A 32 10.82 -5.81 13.91
N LEU A 33 10.51 -7.02 13.44
CA LEU A 33 9.28 -7.76 13.75
C LEU A 33 9.64 -9.12 14.33
N SER A 34 8.78 -9.64 15.20
CA SER A 34 8.93 -10.99 15.74
C SER A 34 8.66 -12.02 14.64
N SER A 35 9.51 -13.04 14.55
CA SER A 35 9.31 -14.16 13.63
C SER A 35 8.15 -15.08 14.03
N THR A 36 7.64 -14.96 15.26
CA THR A 36 6.60 -15.82 15.83
C THR A 36 5.33 -15.11 16.27
N GLU A 37 5.37 -13.78 16.42
CA GLU A 37 4.22 -13.00 16.87
C GLU A 37 3.55 -12.28 15.70
N PRO A 38 2.24 -12.04 15.76
CA PRO A 38 1.56 -11.24 14.76
C PRO A 38 2.05 -9.79 14.73
N PHE A 39 2.02 -9.18 13.55
CA PHE A 39 2.28 -7.75 13.35
C PHE A 39 1.12 -7.07 12.61
N ASN A 40 1.01 -5.75 12.77
CA ASN A 40 -0.03 -4.98 12.10
C ASN A 40 0.43 -4.54 10.72
N LEU A 41 -0.39 -4.80 9.72
CA LEU A 41 -0.35 -4.15 8.42
C LEU A 41 -1.33 -2.97 8.45
N THR A 42 -0.85 -1.82 8.00
CA THR A 42 -1.69 -0.69 7.60
C THR A 42 -1.11 -0.11 6.32
N TRP A 43 -1.85 -0.22 5.23
CA TRP A 43 -1.45 0.24 3.92
C TRP A 43 -2.52 1.17 3.32
N VAL A 44 -2.09 2.32 2.81
CA VAL A 44 -2.97 3.34 2.25
C VAL A 44 -2.81 3.35 0.74
N SER A 45 -3.91 3.11 0.03
CA SER A 45 -3.96 3.20 -1.43
C SER A 45 -4.08 4.65 -1.87
N GLY A 46 -3.15 5.08 -2.72
CA GLY A 46 -3.15 6.40 -3.33
C GLY A 46 -4.04 6.56 -4.57
N THR A 47 -4.76 5.51 -4.96
CA THR A 47 -5.55 5.48 -6.19
C THR A 47 -6.83 6.29 -5.99
N TYR A 48 -6.75 7.61 -6.19
CA TYR A 48 -7.81 8.57 -5.84
C TYR A 48 -8.88 8.75 -6.93
N PHE A 49 -8.63 8.34 -8.18
CA PHE A 49 -9.58 8.55 -9.29
C PHE A 49 -9.53 7.40 -10.31
N GLU A 50 -10.72 6.90 -10.66
CA GLU A 50 -11.05 5.96 -11.76
C GLU A 50 -10.52 4.53 -11.72
N GLU A 51 -9.56 4.21 -10.87
CA GLU A 51 -9.09 2.83 -10.68
C GLU A 51 -9.56 2.34 -9.32
N ASN A 52 -10.73 1.69 -9.30
CA ASN A 52 -11.28 1.10 -8.08
C ASN A 52 -10.37 -0.05 -7.64
N SER A 53 -9.43 0.25 -6.75
CA SER A 53 -8.66 -0.76 -6.01
C SER A 53 -9.65 -1.78 -5.43
N LEU A 54 -9.58 -3.03 -5.88
CA LEU A 54 -10.57 -4.05 -5.55
C LEU A 54 -10.24 -4.67 -4.20
N ASN A 55 -9.03 -5.18 -4.09
CA ASN A 55 -8.49 -5.83 -2.92
C ASN A 55 -6.97 -5.83 -2.97
N ILE A 56 -6.36 -6.17 -1.84
CA ILE A 56 -4.93 -6.45 -1.78
C ILE A 56 -4.66 -7.89 -1.34
N THR A 57 -3.59 -8.45 -1.88
CA THR A 57 -2.96 -9.66 -1.37
C THR A 57 -1.61 -9.30 -0.81
N VAL A 58 -1.29 -9.83 0.37
CA VAL A 58 -0.05 -9.54 1.08
C VAL A 58 0.80 -10.78 1.09
N LEU A 59 2.02 -10.65 0.58
CA LEU A 59 3.01 -11.72 0.57
C LEU A 59 4.15 -11.38 1.53
N LEU A 60 4.79 -12.42 2.03
CA LEU A 60 6.07 -12.35 2.72
C LEU A 60 7.11 -13.11 1.93
N THR A 61 8.20 -12.45 1.57
CA THR A 61 9.30 -13.04 0.79
C THR A 61 10.63 -12.62 1.37
N ARG A 62 11.67 -13.43 1.15
CA ARG A 62 13.03 -13.05 1.52
C ARG A 62 13.45 -11.83 0.71
N SER A 63 14.07 -10.86 1.38
CA SER A 63 14.57 -9.65 0.72
C SER A 63 15.90 -9.96 0.02
N PRO A 64 16.17 -9.37 -1.17
CA PRO A 64 15.30 -8.49 -1.94
C PRO A 64 14.24 -9.25 -2.74
N PHE A 65 13.04 -8.69 -2.89
CA PHE A 65 12.00 -9.20 -3.76
C PHE A 65 12.45 -9.15 -5.22
N THR A 66 12.45 -10.31 -5.87
CA THR A 66 12.80 -10.47 -7.29
C THR A 66 11.78 -11.41 -7.95
N SER A 67 11.64 -11.33 -9.28
CA SER A 67 10.61 -12.06 -10.04
C SER A 67 10.74 -13.60 -10.00
N THR A 68 11.85 -14.13 -9.50
CA THR A 68 12.11 -15.57 -9.37
C THR A 68 11.89 -16.11 -7.96
N LEU A 69 11.59 -15.25 -6.98
CA LEU A 69 11.38 -15.66 -5.59
C LEU A 69 9.93 -16.04 -5.32
N SER A 70 9.74 -17.10 -4.53
CA SER A 70 8.43 -17.50 -4.01
C SER A 70 8.14 -16.76 -2.70
N GLY A 71 6.99 -16.09 -2.63
CA GLY A 71 6.46 -15.49 -1.41
C GLY A 71 5.40 -16.37 -0.76
N VAL A 72 5.26 -16.28 0.56
CA VAL A 72 4.16 -16.89 1.31
C VAL A 72 3.01 -15.90 1.39
N ILE A 73 1.80 -16.33 1.07
CA ILE A 73 0.60 -15.50 1.21
C ILE A 73 0.28 -15.37 2.71
N LEU A 74 0.32 -14.14 3.24
CA LEU A 74 -0.11 -13.86 4.62
C LEU A 74 -1.59 -13.53 4.69
N VAL A 75 -2.12 -12.84 3.68
CA VAL A 75 -3.56 -12.60 3.50
C VAL A 75 -3.87 -12.43 2.02
N GLN A 76 -5.05 -12.88 1.60
CA GLN A 76 -5.54 -12.76 0.23
C GLN A 76 -6.88 -12.05 0.20
N GLY A 77 -7.06 -11.14 -0.76
CA GLY A 77 -8.34 -10.50 -1.00
C GLY A 77 -8.79 -9.56 0.13
N LEU A 78 -7.86 -8.91 0.84
CA LEU A 78 -8.19 -7.95 1.88
C LEU A 78 -8.87 -6.72 1.25
N VAL A 79 -10.05 -6.37 1.75
CA VAL A 79 -10.88 -5.26 1.25
C VAL A 79 -10.87 -4.13 2.28
N SER A 80 -10.75 -2.88 1.81
CA SER A 80 -10.88 -1.70 2.66
C SER A 80 -12.35 -1.42 3.00
N PRO A 81 -12.67 -1.07 4.26
CA PRO A 81 -14.02 -0.63 4.63
C PRO A 81 -14.32 0.81 4.17
N ASP A 82 -13.32 1.55 3.70
CA ASP A 82 -13.43 2.99 3.46
C ASP A 82 -14.02 3.31 2.08
N ALA A 83 -14.79 4.41 2.03
CA ALA A 83 -15.17 5.06 0.79
C ALA A 83 -14.13 6.12 0.40
N GLY A 84 -13.63 6.10 -0.83
CA GLY A 84 -12.59 7.02 -1.31
C GLY A 84 -11.18 6.44 -1.15
N ILE A 85 -10.27 7.18 -0.51
CA ILE A 85 -8.90 6.70 -0.23
C ILE A 85 -9.00 5.43 0.61
N LYS A 86 -8.56 4.31 0.04
CA LYS A 86 -8.72 3.00 0.68
C LYS A 86 -7.59 2.74 1.66
N THR A 87 -7.91 2.58 2.93
CA THR A 87 -6.97 2.06 3.94
C THR A 87 -7.25 0.59 4.18
N TYR A 88 -6.19 -0.22 4.12
CA TYR A 88 -6.24 -1.65 4.33
C TYR A 88 -5.48 -1.97 5.61
N SER A 89 -6.15 -2.66 6.53
CA SER A 89 -5.58 -3.02 7.82
C SER A 89 -5.84 -4.48 8.13
N ALA A 90 -4.81 -5.18 8.63
CA ALA A 90 -4.91 -6.56 9.07
C ALA A 90 -3.84 -6.87 10.12
N GLN A 91 -4.13 -7.81 11.01
CA GLN A 91 -3.11 -8.44 11.84
C GLN A 91 -2.59 -9.68 11.11
N LEU A 92 -1.30 -9.71 10.82
CA LEU A 92 -0.66 -10.76 10.01
C LEU A 92 0.27 -11.59 10.88
N LEU A 93 0.15 -12.92 10.78
CA LEU A 93 1.09 -13.84 11.39
C LEU A 93 2.16 -14.20 10.35
N PRO A 94 3.46 -14.01 10.63
CA PRO A 94 4.53 -14.42 9.73
C PRO A 94 4.47 -15.92 9.42
N GLN A 95 4.61 -16.27 8.15
CA GLN A 95 4.67 -17.66 7.70
C GLN A 95 5.81 -17.83 6.69
N TYR A 96 6.49 -18.98 6.73
CA TYR A 96 7.67 -19.26 5.92
C TYR A 96 7.50 -20.56 5.12
N PHE A 97 7.93 -20.56 3.87
CA PHE A 97 7.74 -21.67 2.91
C PHE A 97 8.36 -23.01 3.38
N TYR A 98 9.37 -22.94 4.25
CA TYR A 98 10.16 -24.10 4.68
C TYR A 98 10.00 -24.44 6.18
N GLY A 99 8.99 -23.86 6.86
CA GLY A 99 8.60 -24.26 8.22
C GLY A 99 9.58 -23.88 9.34
N ALA A 100 10.68 -23.18 9.06
CA ALA A 100 11.56 -22.63 10.08
C ALA A 100 11.33 -21.12 10.24
N ASN A 101 11.39 -20.62 11.48
CA ASN A 101 11.43 -19.18 11.78
C ASN A 101 12.75 -18.63 11.26
N ILE A 102 12.72 -18.06 10.06
CA ILE A 102 13.92 -17.53 9.42
C ILE A 102 14.06 -16.07 9.85
N THR A 103 15.19 -15.75 10.48
CA THR A 103 15.54 -14.38 10.84
C THR A 103 16.24 -13.66 9.68
N GLY A 104 16.23 -12.34 9.71
CA GLY A 104 16.89 -11.48 8.73
C GLY A 104 15.91 -10.63 7.90
N ALA A 105 16.38 -10.15 6.75
CA ALA A 105 15.63 -9.21 5.93
C ALA A 105 14.58 -9.92 5.06
N PHE A 106 13.35 -9.42 5.15
CA PHE A 106 12.20 -9.85 4.35
C PHE A 106 11.50 -8.64 3.76
N ASP A 107 10.83 -8.84 2.63
CA ASP A 107 9.94 -7.84 2.07
C ASP A 107 8.49 -8.27 2.30
N VAL A 108 7.72 -7.34 2.89
CA VAL A 108 6.25 -7.39 2.86
C VAL A 108 5.83 -6.83 1.52
N VAL A 109 5.20 -7.66 0.70
CA VAL A 109 4.80 -7.30 -0.66
C VAL A 109 3.28 -7.14 -0.73
N ILE A 110 2.82 -6.00 -1.21
CA ILE A 110 1.41 -5.74 -1.49
C ILE A 110 1.20 -5.91 -2.99
N LEU A 111 0.35 -6.88 -3.34
CA LEU A 111 -0.23 -7.00 -4.67
C LEU A 111 -1.59 -6.32 -4.62
N GLN A 112 -1.68 -5.12 -5.18
CA GLN A 112 -2.93 -4.39 -5.27
C GLN A 112 -3.60 -4.73 -6.59
N THR A 113 -4.76 -5.37 -6.54
CA THR A 113 -5.60 -5.59 -7.72
C THR A 113 -6.51 -4.39 -7.93
N TYR A 114 -6.57 -3.85 -9.13
CA TYR A 114 -7.44 -2.74 -9.49
C TYR A 114 -7.96 -2.89 -10.92
N LEU A 115 -9.02 -2.14 -11.22
CA LEU A 115 -9.61 -2.09 -12.55
C LEU A 115 -8.99 -0.93 -13.33
N ALA A 116 -8.09 -1.23 -14.26
CA ALA A 116 -7.44 -0.25 -15.15
C ALA A 116 -8.34 0.12 -16.34
N TYR A 117 -8.16 1.34 -16.86
CA TYR A 117 -8.80 1.86 -18.08
C TYR A 117 -10.31 1.62 -18.16
N ALA A 118 -11.13 2.57 -17.67
CA ALA A 118 -12.59 2.52 -17.76
C ALA A 118 -13.23 1.19 -17.29
N HIS A 119 -12.54 0.50 -16.38
CA HIS A 119 -12.96 -0.75 -15.76
C HIS A 119 -12.98 -2.02 -16.64
N PHE A 120 -12.18 -2.06 -17.70
CA PHE A 120 -12.18 -3.20 -18.63
C PHE A 120 -11.15 -4.29 -18.30
N ASN A 121 -10.05 -3.96 -17.64
CA ASN A 121 -8.97 -4.92 -17.38
C ASN A 121 -8.61 -4.94 -15.90
N ASP A 122 -8.46 -6.14 -15.35
CA ASP A 122 -7.78 -6.32 -14.07
C ASP A 122 -6.28 -6.03 -14.25
N ALA A 123 -5.76 -5.15 -13.40
CA ALA A 123 -4.36 -4.81 -13.32
C ALA A 123 -3.85 -5.02 -11.89
N ILE A 124 -2.54 -5.21 -11.77
CA ILE A 124 -1.88 -5.44 -10.48
C ILE A 124 -0.70 -4.50 -10.37
N ASP A 125 -0.68 -3.73 -9.27
CA ASP A 125 0.49 -3.00 -8.84
C ASP A 125 1.19 -3.76 -7.71
N VAL A 126 2.52 -3.61 -7.64
CA VAL A 126 3.35 -4.29 -6.66
C VAL A 126 4.10 -3.25 -5.82
N TYR A 127 3.94 -3.35 -4.50
CA TYR A 127 4.64 -2.52 -3.53
C TYR A 127 5.41 -3.37 -2.55
N THR A 128 6.60 -2.94 -2.15
CA THR A 128 7.47 -3.72 -1.27
C THR A 128 7.91 -2.88 -0.08
N GLN A 129 7.88 -3.47 1.11
CA GLN A 129 8.43 -2.87 2.32
C GLN A 129 9.39 -3.85 2.99
N THR A 130 10.67 -3.51 3.00
CA THR A 130 11.67 -4.30 3.71
C THR A 130 11.51 -4.15 5.22
N VAL A 131 11.53 -5.28 5.93
CA VAL A 131 11.47 -5.45 7.38
C VAL A 131 12.51 -6.48 7.83
N ASN A 132 12.79 -6.57 9.12
CA ASN A 132 13.71 -7.54 9.69
C ASN A 132 12.99 -8.45 10.68
N PHE A 133 13.03 -9.77 10.46
CA PHE A 133 12.48 -10.74 11.41
C PHE A 133 13.55 -11.23 12.39
N VAL A 134 13.18 -11.32 13.68
CA VAL A 134 14.03 -11.81 14.78
C VAL A 134 13.37 -12.94 15.59
#